data_AF-A0A4V6YB06-F1
#
_entry.id   AF-A0A4V6YB06-F1
#
_cell.length_a   1.000
_cell.length_b   1.000
_cell.length_c   1.000
_cell.angle_alpha   90.00
_cell.angle_beta   90.00
_cell.angle_gamma   90.00
#
_symmetry.space_group_name_H-M   'P 1'
#
loop_
_entity.id
_entity.type
_entity.pdbx_description
1 polymer ?
#
loop_
_entity_poly.entity_id
_entity_poly.type
_entity_poly.pdbx_seq_one_letter_code
_entity_poly.pdbx_strand_id
1 'polypeptide(L)'
;MDFNNVLFSVQDKLPKDGISAMTLKEKFESLSESKQQEVVSNLPMLGLKSPALVFWVGTFLFGAFGVGRFMIGDMTLGCVRLGLSLVGFICGLFMLESTFFAICYFIFGFANWIWWIVDMFLVGKKLRKQNFDKIFNLMQ
;
A
#
# COMPACT_ATOMS: atom_id res chain seq x y z
N MET A 1 -8.98 -21.58 19.49
CA MET A 1 -7.80 -20.71 19.27
C MET A 1 -8.12 -19.37 19.90
N ASP A 2 -7.25 -18.85 20.76
CA ASP A 2 -7.43 -17.50 21.33
C ASP A 2 -7.21 -16.45 20.24
N PHE A 3 -8.17 -15.52 20.07
CA PHE A 3 -8.08 -14.41 19.13
C PHE A 3 -6.82 -13.57 19.33
N ASN A 4 -6.28 -13.51 20.56
CA ASN A 4 -5.04 -12.80 20.83
C ASN A 4 -3.85 -13.34 20.01
N ASN A 5 -3.77 -14.65 19.77
CA ASN A 5 -2.73 -15.25 18.93
C ASN A 5 -2.90 -14.85 17.46
N VAL A 6 -4.15 -14.77 17.01
CA VAL A 6 -4.50 -14.34 15.66
C VAL A 6 -4.15 -12.87 15.46
N LEU A 7 -4.54 -12.02 16.41
CA LEU A 7 -4.23 -10.59 16.39
C LEU A 7 -2.72 -10.35 16.35
N PHE A 8 -1.94 -11.09 17.14
CA PHE A 8 -0.49 -11.01 17.14
C PHE A 8 0.12 -11.33 15.76
N SER A 9 -0.44 -12.29 15.04
CA SER A 9 0.04 -12.68 13.70
C SER A 9 -0.26 -11.68 12.57
N VAL A 10 -1.19 -10.74 12.80
CA VAL A 10 -1.59 -9.73 11.80
C VAL A 10 -1.33 -8.30 12.24
N GLN A 11 -0.89 -8.07 13.48
CA GLN A 11 -0.69 -6.74 14.06
C GLN A 11 0.27 -5.86 13.24
N ASP A 12 1.31 -6.45 12.66
CA ASP A 12 2.28 -5.73 11.83
C ASP A 12 1.66 -5.18 10.53
N LYS A 13 0.58 -5.82 10.06
CA LYS A 13 -0.16 -5.50 8.83
C LYS A 13 -1.31 -4.51 9.06
N LEU A 14 -1.68 -4.26 10.31
CA LEU A 14 -2.78 -3.39 10.70
C LEU A 14 -2.36 -1.92 10.86
N PRO A 15 -3.32 -0.99 10.92
CA PRO A 15 -3.08 0.38 11.32
C PRO A 15 -2.40 0.45 12.71
N LYS A 16 -1.55 1.46 12.91
CA LYS A 16 -0.78 1.62 14.16
C LYS A 16 -1.53 2.41 15.24
N ASP A 17 -2.78 2.75 15.00
CA ASP A 17 -3.70 3.21 16.03
C ASP A 17 -4.20 2.01 16.83
N GLY A 18 -4.00 2.00 18.15
CA GLY A 18 -4.43 0.90 19.02
C GLY A 18 -5.94 0.62 18.95
N ILE A 19 -6.72 1.58 18.44
CA ILE A 19 -8.17 1.50 18.24
C ILE A 19 -8.52 0.41 17.21
N SER A 20 -7.87 0.37 16.05
CA SER A 20 -8.17 -0.62 15.01
C SER A 20 -8.03 -2.06 15.51
N ALA A 21 -6.97 -2.37 16.25
CA ALA A 21 -6.77 -3.70 16.84
C ALA A 21 -7.84 -4.04 17.88
N MET A 22 -8.22 -3.06 18.71
CA MET A 22 -9.27 -3.20 19.72
C MET A 22 -10.65 -3.43 19.07
N THR A 23 -10.99 -2.68 18.04
CA THR A 23 -12.25 -2.84 17.29
C THR A 23 -12.36 -4.23 16.65
N LEU A 24 -11.27 -4.76 16.09
CA LEU A 24 -11.29 -6.13 15.56
C LEU A 24 -11.50 -7.17 16.66
N LYS A 25 -10.89 -6.95 17.84
CA LYS A 25 -11.06 -7.82 19.00
C LYS A 25 -12.48 -7.84 19.52
N GLU A 26 -13.06 -6.67 19.78
CA GLU A 26 -14.44 -6.54 20.23
C GLU A 26 -15.42 -7.16 19.23
N LYS A 27 -15.20 -6.91 17.93
CA LYS A 27 -16.04 -7.48 16.87
C LYS A 27 -15.93 -9.01 16.85
N PHE A 28 -14.73 -9.57 16.96
CA PHE A 28 -14.53 -11.02 16.97
C PHE A 28 -15.18 -11.68 18.20
N GLU A 29 -15.00 -11.11 19.39
CA GLU A 29 -15.58 -11.61 20.63
C GLU A 29 -17.12 -11.55 20.62
N SER A 30 -17.71 -10.61 19.86
CA SER A 30 -19.15 -10.53 19.67
C SER A 30 -19.75 -11.60 18.73
N LEU A 31 -18.91 -12.38 18.02
CA LEU A 31 -19.36 -13.42 17.10
C LEU A 31 -19.61 -14.75 17.83
N SER A 32 -20.54 -15.56 17.29
CA SER A 32 -20.76 -16.94 17.73
C SER A 32 -19.53 -17.83 17.48
N GLU A 33 -19.34 -18.88 18.30
CA GLU A 33 -18.18 -19.79 18.19
C GLU A 33 -17.97 -20.38 16.79
N SER A 34 -19.04 -20.70 16.06
CA SER A 34 -18.98 -21.21 14.68
C SER A 34 -18.37 -20.19 13.71
N LYS A 35 -18.83 -18.94 13.77
CA LYS A 35 -18.29 -17.81 12.99
C LYS A 35 -16.86 -17.48 13.38
N GLN A 36 -16.51 -17.57 14.66
CA GLN A 36 -15.12 -17.37 15.10
C GLN A 36 -14.17 -18.38 14.44
N GLN A 37 -14.55 -19.66 14.38
CA GLN A 37 -13.78 -20.69 13.69
C GLN A 37 -13.65 -20.40 12.18
N GLU A 38 -14.74 -19.97 11.55
CA GLU A 38 -14.76 -19.56 10.15
C GLU A 38 -13.75 -18.43 9.88
N VAL A 39 -13.79 -17.35 10.67
CA VAL A 39 -12.87 -16.21 10.55
C VAL A 39 -11.42 -16.66 10.69
N VAL A 40 -11.10 -17.48 11.69
CA VAL A 40 -9.73 -17.98 11.91
C VAL A 40 -9.25 -18.85 10.74
N SER A 41 -10.14 -19.68 10.18
CA SER A 41 -9.81 -20.55 9.04
C SER A 41 -9.64 -19.78 7.72
N ASN A 42 -10.42 -18.71 7.52
CA ASN A 42 -10.41 -17.91 6.29
C ASN A 42 -9.42 -16.73 6.32
N LEU A 43 -8.92 -16.35 7.49
CA LEU A 43 -7.96 -15.25 7.64
C LEU A 43 -6.70 -15.40 6.76
N PRO A 44 -6.05 -16.58 6.67
CA PRO A 44 -4.90 -16.75 5.77
C PRO A 44 -5.27 -16.58 4.30
N MET A 45 -6.52 -16.90 3.93
CA MET A 45 -7.03 -16.79 2.55
C MET A 45 -7.23 -15.34 2.10
N LEU A 46 -7.33 -14.37 3.03
CA LEU A 46 -7.47 -12.94 2.70
C LEU A 46 -6.23 -12.33 2.02
N GLY A 47 -5.08 -13.01 2.09
CA GLY A 47 -3.85 -12.57 1.40
C GLY A 47 -3.39 -11.18 1.84
N LEU A 48 -3.39 -10.91 3.15
CA LEU A 48 -3.00 -9.61 3.71
C LEU A 48 -1.56 -9.25 3.30
N LYS A 49 -1.44 -8.17 2.53
CA LYS A 49 -0.16 -7.71 1.99
C LYS A 49 0.71 -7.12 3.09
N SER A 50 2.00 -7.44 3.08
CA SER A 50 2.97 -6.88 4.03
C SER A 50 3.26 -5.41 3.73
N PRO A 51 3.00 -4.48 4.68
CA PRO A 51 3.35 -3.06 4.48
C PRO A 51 4.85 -2.82 4.34
N ALA A 52 5.70 -3.65 4.97
CA ALA A 52 7.15 -3.51 4.85
C ALA A 52 7.63 -3.85 3.43
N LEU A 53 7.09 -4.91 2.82
CA LEU A 53 7.43 -5.29 1.44
C LEU A 53 7.00 -4.21 0.46
N VAL A 54 5.76 -3.73 0.58
CA VAL A 54 5.26 -2.63 -0.27
C VAL A 54 6.06 -1.35 -0.08
N PHE A 55 6.48 -1.04 1.15
CA PHE A 55 7.32 0.12 1.42
C PHE A 55 8.70 -0.02 0.79
N TRP A 56 9.45 -1.08 1.09
CA TRP A 56 10.84 -1.22 0.64
C TRP A 56 10.96 -1.48 -0.86
N VAL A 57 10.18 -2.43 -1.38
CA VAL A 57 10.27 -2.81 -2.79
C VAL A 57 9.42 -1.89 -3.64
N GLY A 58 8.15 -1.74 -3.28
CA GLY A 58 7.18 -1.00 -4.09
C GLY A 58 7.42 0.50 -4.11
N THR A 59 7.65 1.10 -2.95
CA THR A 59 7.75 2.55 -2.83
C THR A 59 9.18 3.04 -2.75
N PHE A 60 10.08 2.41 -2.00
CA PHE A 60 11.45 2.94 -1.85
C PHE A 60 12.30 2.66 -3.09
N LEU A 61 12.44 1.39 -3.50
CA LEU A 61 13.25 1.01 -4.65
C LEU A 61 12.59 1.36 -6.00
N PHE A 62 11.35 0.92 -6.20
CA PHE A 62 10.65 1.08 -7.48
C PHE A 62 9.55 2.14 -7.45
N GLY A 63 9.51 2.96 -6.41
CA GLY A 63 8.46 3.97 -6.29
C GLY A 63 8.51 5.00 -7.40
N ALA A 64 9.69 5.33 -7.93
CA ALA A 64 9.81 6.22 -9.08
C ALA A 64 8.97 5.78 -10.29
N PHE A 65 8.63 4.50 -10.41
CA PHE A 65 7.75 3.96 -11.47
C PHE A 65 6.29 3.74 -11.02
N GLY A 66 5.97 4.08 -9.77
CA GLY A 66 4.64 3.88 -9.19
C GLY A 66 4.32 2.45 -8.74
N VAL A 67 5.32 1.57 -8.63
CA VAL A 67 5.11 0.15 -8.27
C VAL A 67 4.36 -0.02 -6.95
N GLY A 68 4.66 0.79 -5.94
CA GLY A 68 3.95 0.77 -4.66
C GLY A 68 2.43 0.96 -4.79
N ARG A 69 1.97 1.78 -5.75
CA ARG A 69 0.53 2.00 -6.03
C ARG A 69 -0.11 0.78 -6.67
N PHE A 70 0.56 0.16 -7.63
CA PHE A 70 0.11 -1.11 -8.21
C PHE A 70 0.03 -2.22 -7.17
N MET A 71 1.02 -2.30 -6.27
CA MET A 71 1.03 -3.33 -5.22
C MET A 71 -0.15 -3.24 -4.25
N ILE A 72 -0.64 -2.03 -3.96
CA ILE A 72 -1.83 -1.82 -3.11
C ILE A 72 -3.16 -1.85 -3.89
N GLY A 73 -3.12 -2.16 -5.19
CA GLY A 73 -4.30 -2.21 -6.05
C GLY A 73 -4.78 -0.85 -6.58
N ASP A 74 -4.02 0.23 -6.37
CA ASP A 74 -4.35 1.59 -6.84
C ASP A 74 -3.89 1.77 -8.30
N MET A 75 -4.56 1.07 -9.21
CA MET A 75 -4.16 0.95 -10.62
C MET A 75 -4.12 2.29 -11.34
N THR A 76 -5.15 3.13 -11.15
CA THR A 76 -5.26 4.42 -11.83
C THR A 76 -4.09 5.33 -11.49
N LEU A 77 -3.81 5.51 -10.20
CA LEU A 77 -2.70 6.35 -9.76
C LEU A 77 -1.34 5.74 -10.14
N GLY A 78 -1.24 4.40 -10.12
CA GLY A 78 -0.08 3.68 -10.63
C GLY A 78 0.20 3.98 -12.10
N CYS A 79 -0.82 3.91 -12.97
CA CYS A 79 -0.70 4.18 -14.41
C CYS A 79 -0.33 5.64 -14.69
N VAL A 80 -0.95 6.59 -13.99
CA VAL A 80 -0.59 8.02 -14.10
C VAL A 80 0.89 8.22 -13.76
N ARG A 81 1.35 7.56 -12.70
CA ARG A 81 2.72 7.66 -12.24
C ARG A 81 3.72 7.02 -13.20
N LEU A 82 3.39 5.84 -13.72
CA LEU A 82 4.18 5.18 -14.75
C LEU A 82 4.29 6.06 -16.01
N GLY A 83 3.18 6.65 -16.45
CA GLY A 83 3.16 7.58 -17.58
C GLY A 83 4.04 8.80 -17.36
N LEU A 84 3.95 9.45 -16.20
CA LEU A 84 4.81 10.58 -15.83
C LEU A 84 6.31 10.20 -15.89
N SER A 85 6.66 9.03 -15.36
CA SER A 85 8.04 8.55 -15.36
C SER A 85 8.55 8.20 -16.75
N LEU A 86 7.70 7.65 -17.62
CA LEU A 86 8.04 7.38 -19.01
C LEU A 86 8.24 8.67 -19.82
N VAL A 87 7.37 9.67 -19.63
CA VAL A 87 7.53 10.98 -20.28
C VAL A 87 8.82 11.65 -19.83
N GLY A 88 9.08 11.68 -18.52
CA GLY A 88 10.34 12.19 -17.97
C GLY A 88 11.57 11.46 -18.53
N PHE A 89 11.50 10.13 -18.64
CA PHE A 89 12.56 9.32 -19.23
C PHE A 89 12.82 9.67 -20.70
N ILE A 90 11.77 9.80 -21.52
CA ILE A 90 11.89 10.19 -22.93
C ILE A 90 12.51 11.59 -23.05
N CYS A 91 12.08 12.56 -22.24
CA CYS A 91 12.70 13.89 -22.20
C CYS A 91 14.19 13.80 -21.82
N GLY A 92 14.56 12.91 -20.90
CA GLY A 92 15.95 12.66 -20.51
C GLY A 92 16.82 12.14 -21.65
N LEU A 93 16.29 11.30 -22.55
CA LEU A 93 17.06 10.78 -23.69
C LEU A 93 17.49 11.89 -24.67
N PHE A 94 16.70 12.96 -24.80
CA PHE A 94 16.95 14.07 -25.71
C PHE A 94 17.43 15.35 -25.01
N MET A 95 17.76 15.27 -23.71
CA MET A 95 18.07 16.47 -22.91
C MET A 95 19.30 17.25 -23.40
N LEU A 96 20.24 16.58 -24.08
CA LEU A 96 21.46 17.21 -24.61
C LEU A 96 21.24 17.84 -26.00
N GLU A 97 20.17 17.44 -26.70
CA GLU A 97 19.85 17.91 -28.05
C GLU A 97 19.12 19.26 -28.05
N SER A 98 18.39 19.57 -26.97
CA SER A 98 17.61 20.80 -26.87
C SER A 98 17.41 21.25 -25.43
N THR A 99 17.55 22.56 -25.21
CA THR A 99 17.21 23.22 -23.94
C THR A 99 15.76 22.96 -23.52
N PHE A 100 14.84 22.78 -24.49
CA PHE A 100 13.45 22.44 -24.20
C PHE A 100 13.33 21.08 -23.49
N PHE A 101 13.97 20.03 -24.04
CA PHE A 101 13.95 18.70 -23.43
C PHE A 101 14.66 18.66 -22.07
N ALA A 102 15.73 19.45 -21.91
CA ALA A 102 16.39 19.61 -20.62
C ALA A 102 15.43 20.19 -19.56
N ILE A 103 14.74 21.29 -19.87
CA ILE A 103 13.77 21.90 -18.94
C ILE A 103 12.64 20.93 -18.60
N CYS A 104 12.08 20.24 -19.59
CA CYS A 104 11.04 19.24 -19.37
C CYS A 104 11.52 18.10 -18.47
N TYR A 105 12.73 17.58 -18.71
CA TYR A 105 13.32 16.54 -17.87
C TYR A 105 13.44 16.98 -16.40
N PHE A 106 13.92 18.20 -16.15
CA PHE A 106 14.02 18.73 -14.78
C PHE A 106 12.66 18.90 -14.12
N ILE A 107 11.65 19.44 -14.82
CA ILE A 107 10.31 19.65 -14.27
C ILE A 107 9.64 18.30 -13.94
N PHE A 108 9.62 17.37 -14.90
CA PHE A 108 9.00 16.06 -14.69
C PHE A 108 9.76 15.23 -13.65
N GLY A 109 11.10 15.28 -13.66
CA GLY A 109 11.93 14.64 -12.64
C GLY A 109 11.65 15.16 -11.24
N PHE A 110 11.55 16.48 -11.07
CA PHE A 110 11.26 17.11 -9.78
C PHE A 110 9.84 16.79 -9.29
N ALA A 111 8.84 16.87 -10.18
CA ALA A 111 7.47 16.48 -9.86
C ALA A 111 7.37 15.00 -9.42
N ASN A 112 8.05 14.10 -10.14
CA ASN A 112 8.07 12.68 -9.79
C ASN A 112 8.78 12.43 -8.45
N TRP A 113 9.85 13.17 -8.16
CA TRP A 113 10.58 13.08 -6.89
C TRP A 113 9.71 13.53 -5.70
N ILE A 114 9.00 14.65 -5.82
CA ILE A 114 8.05 15.10 -4.78
C ILE A 114 6.97 14.05 -4.56
N TRP A 115 6.34 13.57 -5.63
CA TRP A 115 5.29 12.56 -5.53
C TRP A 115 5.83 11.29 -4.88
N TRP A 116 7.06 10.90 -5.19
CA TRP A 116 7.72 9.77 -4.54
C TRP A 116 7.85 9.87 -3.04
N ILE A 117 8.27 11.03 -2.54
CA ILE A 117 8.32 11.29 -1.10
C ILE A 117 6.92 11.19 -0.49
N VAL A 118 5.91 11.78 -1.13
CA VAL A 118 4.51 11.71 -0.64
C VAL A 118 4.02 10.26 -0.54
N ASP A 119 4.33 9.44 -1.54
CA ASP A 119 3.92 8.04 -1.57
C ASP A 119 4.58 7.19 -0.48
N MET A 120 5.80 7.53 -0.03
CA MET A 120 6.45 6.85 1.10
C MET A 120 5.59 6.88 2.37
N PHE A 121 4.82 7.96 2.59
CA PHE A 121 3.96 8.09 3.75
C PHE A 121 2.54 7.58 3.50
N LEU A 122 1.98 7.81 2.30
CA LEU A 122 0.58 7.50 2.02
C LEU A 122 0.33 6.03 1.70
N VAL A 123 1.22 5.38 0.93
CA VAL A 123 0.99 4.01 0.44
C VAL A 123 0.91 3.02 1.61
N GLY A 124 1.83 3.12 2.57
CA GLY A 124 1.83 2.26 3.76
C GLY A 124 0.58 2.44 4.63
N LYS A 125 0.12 3.69 4.83
CA LYS A 125 -1.12 3.98 5.58
C LYS A 125 -2.34 3.43 4.87
N LYS A 126 -2.46 3.65 3.56
CA LYS A 126 -3.58 3.15 2.73
C LYS A 126 -3.66 1.62 2.76
N LEU A 127 -2.52 0.94 2.63
CA LEU A 127 -2.46 -0.52 2.67
C LEU A 127 -2.90 -1.10 4.03
N ARG A 128 -2.41 -0.53 5.13
CA ARG A 128 -2.82 -0.96 6.48
C ARG A 128 -4.32 -0.84 6.67
N LYS A 129 -4.92 0.25 6.18
CA LYS A 129 -6.38 0.42 6.18
C LYS A 129 -7.10 -0.63 5.34
N GLN A 130 -6.64 -0.90 4.12
CA GLN A 130 -7.21 -1.95 3.27
C GLN A 130 -7.13 -3.34 3.92
N ASN A 131 -6.03 -3.66 4.61
CA ASN A 131 -5.90 -4.92 5.33
C ASN A 131 -6.90 -5.01 6.50
N PHE A 132 -7.09 -3.91 7.24
CA PHE A 132 -8.11 -3.83 8.28
C PHE A 132 -9.52 -4.06 7.69
N ASP A 133 -9.88 -3.34 6.62
CA ASP A 133 -11.22 -3.43 6.01
C ASP A 133 -11.51 -4.86 5.54
N LYS A 134 -10.53 -5.56 4.98
CA LYS A 134 -10.66 -6.98 4.59
C LYS A 134 -10.98 -7.89 5.77
N ILE A 135 -10.29 -7.72 6.90
CA ILE A 135 -10.53 -8.53 8.10
C ILE A 135 -11.90 -8.17 8.69
N PHE A 136 -12.24 -6.89 8.73
CA PHE A 136 -13.52 -6.43 9.25
C PHE A 136 -14.70 -6.96 8.44
N ASN A 137 -14.62 -6.96 7.11
CA ASN A 137 -15.65 -7.50 6.23
C ASN A 137 -15.83 -9.02 6.36
N LEU A 138 -14.77 -9.76 6.74
CA LEU A 138 -14.87 -11.19 7.04
C LEU A 138 -15.67 -11.46 8.32
N MET A 139 -15.78 -10.47 9.21
CA MET A 139 -16.47 -10.55 10.50
C MET A 139 -17.89 -9.94 10.49
N GLN A 140 -18.37 -9.43 9.35
CA GLN A 140 -19.77 -9.04 9.17
C GLN A 140 -20.62 -10.30 8.89
#